data_AF-A0A1C2C633-F1
#
_entry.id   AF-A0A1C2C633-F1
#
_cell.length_a   1.000
_cell.length_b   1.000
_cell.length_c   1.000
_cell.angle_alpha   90.00
_cell.angle_beta   90.00
_cell.angle_gamma   90.00
#
_symmetry.space_group_name_H-M   'P 1'
#
loop_
_entity.id
_entity.type
_entity.pdbx_description
1 polymer ?
#
loop_
_entity_poly.entity_id
_entity_poly.type
_entity_poly.pdbx_seq_one_letter_code
_entity_poly.pdbx_strand_id
1 'polypeptide(L)'
;MPTCWIIAGPNGAGKTTFAMEFLPEVAKCHNFINADLIAAGLSPLAPEKELLNASRLFLAEIQNRIKARASFAFETTLSGRTYLKLIKQLQADGWKVELIYLALPNSDISQLRVAERVKHGGHNIPLRDIKRRFPRSLVNLLLHYSPLVDHCQCYMNADDEPVLIFEQQGQVRLIKEPTLFDVLIQGAAYD
;
A
#
# COMPACT_ATOMS: atom_id res chain seq x y z
N MET A 1 6.16 -19.03 11.79
CA MET A 1 6.84 -17.86 11.22
C MET A 1 5.83 -16.74 11.11
N PRO A 2 6.04 -15.56 11.72
CA PRO A 2 5.13 -14.43 11.58
C PRO A 2 5.26 -13.77 10.21
N THR A 3 4.15 -13.18 9.73
CA THR A 3 4.08 -12.53 8.42
C THR A 3 3.72 -11.06 8.57
N CYS A 4 4.40 -10.21 7.81
CA CYS A 4 4.08 -8.80 7.62
C CYS A 4 3.52 -8.62 6.20
N TRP A 5 2.26 -8.22 6.07
CA TRP A 5 1.67 -7.82 4.79
C TRP A 5 1.75 -6.31 4.60
N ILE A 6 2.20 -5.89 3.43
CA ILE A 6 2.23 -4.50 3.02
C ILE A 6 1.16 -4.34 1.96
N ILE A 7 0.09 -3.61 2.27
CA ILE A 7 -0.96 -3.27 1.31
C ILE A 7 -0.64 -1.89 0.73
N ALA A 8 -0.26 -1.86 -0.54
CA ALA A 8 0.37 -0.71 -1.19
C ALA A 8 -0.35 -0.27 -2.47
N GLY A 9 -0.07 0.95 -2.93
CA GLY A 9 -0.71 1.54 -4.11
C GLY A 9 -1.08 3.02 -3.96
N PRO A 10 -1.32 3.75 -5.07
CA PRO A 10 -1.68 5.15 -5.03
C PRO A 10 -3.00 5.40 -4.28
N ASN A 11 -3.27 6.67 -3.96
CA ASN A 11 -4.56 7.06 -3.40
C ASN A 11 -5.70 6.67 -4.37
N GLY A 12 -6.86 6.26 -3.85
CA GLY A 12 -7.99 5.82 -4.67
C GLY A 12 -7.85 4.40 -5.27
N ALA A 13 -6.75 3.68 -5.04
CA ALA A 13 -6.54 2.33 -5.58
C ALA A 13 -7.35 1.21 -4.89
N GLY A 14 -8.22 1.52 -3.92
CA GLY A 14 -9.05 0.52 -3.22
C GLY A 14 -8.33 -0.30 -2.13
N LYS A 15 -7.14 0.13 -1.68
CA LYS A 15 -6.30 -0.59 -0.70
C LYS A 15 -7.03 -0.99 0.57
N THR A 16 -7.74 -0.05 1.19
CA THR A 16 -8.43 -0.30 2.45
C THR A 16 -9.56 -1.31 2.27
N THR A 17 -10.35 -1.18 1.21
CA THR A 17 -11.40 -2.14 0.85
C THR A 17 -10.82 -3.53 0.64
N PHE A 18 -9.79 -3.65 -0.20
CA PHE A 18 -9.09 -4.91 -0.43
C PHE A 18 -8.56 -5.51 0.87
N ALA A 19 -7.92 -4.72 1.73
CA ALA A 19 -7.37 -5.19 3.00
C ALA A 19 -8.46 -5.76 3.92
N MET A 20 -9.64 -5.12 3.98
CA MET A 20 -10.75 -5.55 4.82
C MET A 20 -11.35 -6.89 4.39
N GLU A 21 -11.23 -7.27 3.11
CA GLU A 21 -11.70 -8.55 2.58
C GLU A 21 -10.58 -9.61 2.62
N PHE A 22 -9.40 -9.26 2.10
CA PHE A 22 -8.26 -10.18 1.96
C PHE A 22 -7.69 -10.63 3.31
N LEU A 23 -7.52 -9.70 4.26
CA LEU A 23 -6.83 -10.01 5.50
C LEU A 23 -7.56 -11.02 6.39
N PRO A 24 -8.88 -10.90 6.66
CA PRO A 24 -9.59 -11.90 7.47
C PRO A 24 -9.77 -13.23 6.74
N GLU A 25 -10.16 -13.21 5.47
CA GLU A 25 -10.56 -14.43 4.74
C GLU A 25 -9.37 -15.23 4.21
N VAL A 26 -8.35 -14.55 3.69
CA VAL A 26 -7.22 -15.19 3.01
C VAL A 26 -6.00 -15.22 3.92
N ALA A 27 -5.58 -14.07 4.45
CA ALA A 27 -4.37 -13.98 5.28
C ALA A 27 -4.59 -14.46 6.73
N LYS A 28 -5.84 -14.62 7.16
CA LYS A 28 -6.24 -14.91 8.55
C LYS A 28 -5.56 -13.98 9.56
N CYS A 29 -5.44 -12.71 9.19
CA CYS A 29 -4.78 -11.66 9.95
C CYS A 29 -5.76 -10.55 10.31
N HIS A 30 -5.98 -10.33 11.60
CA HIS A 30 -6.86 -9.24 12.08
C HIS A 30 -6.12 -7.98 12.49
N ASN A 31 -4.78 -8.02 12.56
CA ASN A 31 -3.96 -6.87 12.93
C ASN A 31 -3.69 -6.00 11.70
N PHE A 32 -4.61 -5.08 11.38
CA PHE A 32 -4.45 -4.13 10.27
C PHE A 32 -4.17 -2.71 10.78
N ILE A 33 -3.03 -2.15 10.38
CA ILE A 33 -2.55 -0.83 10.82
C ILE A 33 -2.66 0.15 9.64
N ASN A 34 -3.50 1.17 9.78
CA ASN A 34 -3.73 2.16 8.74
C ASN A 34 -3.74 3.58 9.35
N ALA A 35 -2.87 4.46 8.87
CA ALA A 35 -2.73 5.81 9.42
C ALA A 35 -4.01 6.67 9.23
N ASP A 36 -4.70 6.52 8.10
CA ASP A 36 -5.94 7.26 7.82
C ASP A 36 -7.08 6.80 8.75
N LEU A 37 -7.19 5.48 9.00
CA LEU A 37 -8.18 4.93 9.94
C LEU A 37 -7.87 5.34 11.39
N ILE A 38 -6.58 5.36 11.78
CA ILE A 38 -6.17 5.85 13.11
C ILE A 38 -6.52 7.33 13.26
N ALA A 39 -6.21 8.16 12.27
CA ALA A 39 -6.53 9.59 12.29
C ALA A 39 -8.05 9.83 12.42
N ALA A 40 -8.85 9.07 11.65
CA ALA A 40 -10.31 9.13 11.74
C ALA A 40 -10.85 8.66 13.09
N GLY A 41 -10.23 7.65 13.71
CA GLY A 41 -10.58 7.21 15.06
C GLY A 41 -10.24 8.23 16.16
N LEU A 42 -9.13 8.97 16.00
CA LEU A 42 -8.74 10.04 16.93
C LEU A 42 -9.63 11.26 16.83
N SER A 43 -10.02 11.65 15.60
CA SER A 43 -10.86 12.81 15.34
C SER A 43 -11.79 12.54 14.16
N PRO A 44 -13.00 12.00 14.40
CA PRO A 44 -13.93 11.67 13.32
C PRO A 44 -14.36 12.87 12.47
N LEU A 45 -14.37 14.08 13.06
CA LEU A 45 -14.81 15.31 12.39
C LEU A 45 -13.66 16.14 11.81
N ALA A 46 -12.41 15.85 12.18
CA ALA A 46 -11.23 16.53 11.64
C ALA A 46 -9.98 15.62 11.66
N PRO A 47 -9.96 14.51 10.89
CA PRO A 47 -8.84 13.56 10.88
C PRO A 47 -7.51 14.21 10.46
N GLU A 48 -7.56 15.21 9.59
CA GLU A 48 -6.40 15.91 9.05
C GLU A 48 -5.58 16.64 10.13
N LYS A 49 -6.20 16.98 11.27
CA LYS A 49 -5.50 17.58 12.42
C LYS A 49 -4.70 16.55 13.21
N GLU A 50 -5.04 15.27 13.08
CA GLU A 50 -4.44 14.18 13.84
C GLU A 50 -3.35 13.42 13.08
N LEU A 51 -2.97 13.86 11.87
CA LEU A 51 -1.99 13.14 11.02
C LEU A 51 -0.67 12.84 11.73
N LEU A 52 -0.15 13.77 12.55
CA LEU A 52 1.10 13.57 13.29
C LEU A 52 0.94 12.55 14.42
N ASN A 53 -0.17 12.62 15.16
CA ASN A 53 -0.47 11.68 16.24
C ASN A 53 -0.74 10.28 15.69
N ALA A 54 -1.53 10.20 14.61
CA ALA A 54 -1.81 8.96 13.90
C ALA A 54 -0.53 8.32 13.35
N SER A 55 0.40 9.11 12.81
CA SER A 55 1.70 8.61 12.34
C SER A 55 2.54 8.01 13.48
N ARG A 56 2.52 8.63 14.67
CA ARG A 56 3.22 8.10 15.85
C ARG A 56 2.61 6.79 16.33
N LEU A 57 1.28 6.74 16.44
CA LEU A 57 0.55 5.52 16.83
C LEU A 57 0.74 4.40 15.82
N PHE A 58 0.69 4.70 14.52
CA PHE A 58 0.96 3.76 13.45
C PHE A 58 2.33 3.09 13.62
N LEU A 59 3.39 3.88 13.82
CA LEU A 59 4.74 3.35 14.01
C LEU A 59 4.88 2.57 15.33
N ALA A 60 4.28 3.08 16.41
CA ALA A 60 4.27 2.38 17.69
C ALA A 60 3.59 1.01 17.58
N GLU A 61 2.48 0.94 16.86
CA GLU A 61 1.73 -0.29 16.69
C GLU A 61 2.48 -1.33 15.85
N ILE A 62 3.17 -0.90 14.79
CA ILE A 62 4.11 -1.77 14.06
C ILE A 62 5.15 -2.36 15.04
N GLN A 63 5.77 -1.53 15.88
CA GLN A 63 6.75 -2.00 16.85
C GLN A 63 6.16 -2.95 17.89
N ASN A 64 4.91 -2.71 18.33
CA ASN A 64 4.20 -3.60 19.25
C ASN A 64 3.98 -4.98 18.63
N ARG A 65 3.53 -5.04 17.37
CA ARG A 65 3.31 -6.31 16.66
C ARG A 65 4.61 -7.09 16.47
N ILE A 66 5.69 -6.39 16.13
CA ILE A 66 7.02 -6.99 16.00
C ILE A 66 7.49 -7.60 17.31
N LYS A 67 7.43 -6.85 18.42
CA LYS A 67 7.80 -7.34 19.76
C LYS A 67 6.95 -8.54 20.18
N ALA A 68 5.66 -8.54 19.86
CA ALA A 68 4.75 -9.63 20.18
C ALA A 68 4.91 -10.85 19.24
N ARG A 69 5.74 -10.76 18.19
CA ARG A 69 5.82 -11.73 17.09
C ARG A 69 4.45 -12.09 16.50
N ALA A 70 3.54 -11.12 16.48
CA ALA A 70 2.20 -11.28 15.94
C ALA A 70 2.17 -10.82 14.48
N SER A 71 1.67 -11.67 13.58
CA SER A 71 1.49 -11.29 12.17
C SER A 71 0.61 -10.05 12.05
N PHE A 72 0.94 -9.16 11.13
CA PHE A 72 0.24 -7.89 10.95
C PHE A 72 0.30 -7.41 9.51
N ALA A 73 -0.61 -6.50 9.17
CA ALA A 73 -0.63 -5.81 7.90
C ALA A 73 -0.59 -4.31 8.12
N PHE A 74 0.03 -3.58 7.21
CA PHE A 74 -0.08 -2.12 7.19
C PHE A 74 -0.33 -1.57 5.80
N GLU A 75 -1.09 -0.47 5.74
CA GLU A 75 -1.37 0.23 4.50
C GLU A 75 -0.36 1.37 4.25
N THR A 76 0.05 1.54 3.00
CA THR A 76 0.90 2.66 2.59
C THR A 76 0.64 3.08 1.14
N THR A 77 0.92 4.33 0.81
CA THR A 77 0.97 4.78 -0.60
C THR A 77 2.25 4.36 -1.30
N LEU A 78 3.22 3.78 -0.60
CA LEU A 78 4.55 3.41 -1.11
C LEU A 78 5.33 4.56 -1.80
N SER A 79 4.92 5.82 -1.61
CA SER A 79 5.53 6.98 -2.25
C SER A 79 6.82 7.47 -1.56
N GLY A 80 7.19 6.85 -0.45
CA GLY A 80 8.45 7.07 0.27
C GLY A 80 9.19 5.75 0.49
N ARG A 81 10.44 5.83 0.96
CA ARG A 81 11.35 4.68 1.15
C ARG A 81 11.53 4.27 2.62
N THR A 82 10.76 4.85 3.52
CA THR A 82 10.91 4.70 4.98
C THR A 82 10.86 3.25 5.45
N TYR A 83 10.06 2.41 4.79
CA TYR A 83 9.87 1.01 5.20
C TYR A 83 10.94 0.04 4.67
N LEU A 84 11.86 0.46 3.79
CA LEU A 84 12.90 -0.43 3.27
C LEU A 84 13.80 -0.98 4.40
N LYS A 85 14.12 -0.14 5.39
CA LYS A 85 14.91 -0.56 6.56
C LYS A 85 14.12 -1.55 7.43
N LEU A 86 12.83 -1.30 7.61
CA LEU A 86 11.94 -2.18 8.37
C LEU A 86 11.86 -3.57 7.73
N ILE A 87 11.67 -3.65 6.41
CA ILE A 87 11.58 -4.93 5.68
C ILE A 87 12.83 -5.77 5.91
N LYS A 88 14.02 -5.18 5.75
CA LYS A 88 15.30 -5.86 6.00
C LYS A 88 15.42 -6.36 7.43
N GLN A 89 14.99 -5.56 8.40
CA GLN A 89 14.99 -5.94 9.81
C GLN A 89 14.06 -7.13 10.08
N LEU A 90 12.85 -7.12 9.51
CA LEU A 90 11.88 -8.19 9.65
C LEU A 90 12.42 -9.50 9.05
N GLN A 91 12.94 -9.46 7.83
CA GLN A 91 13.52 -10.65 7.18
C GLN A 91 14.70 -11.21 7.98
N ALA A 92 15.60 -10.34 8.49
CA ALA A 92 16.71 -10.76 9.34
C ALA A 92 16.25 -11.38 10.68
N ASP A 93 15.06 -11.00 11.18
CA ASP A 93 14.42 -11.55 12.37
C ASP A 93 13.48 -12.76 12.05
N GLY A 94 13.61 -13.33 10.85
CA GLY A 94 12.90 -14.53 10.44
C GLY A 94 11.40 -14.32 10.21
N TRP A 95 11.00 -13.12 9.79
CA TRP A 95 9.64 -12.84 9.32
C TRP A 95 9.52 -13.10 7.82
N LYS A 96 8.31 -13.44 7.38
CA LYS A 96 7.92 -13.34 5.98
C LYS A 96 7.35 -11.94 5.71
N VAL A 97 7.73 -11.33 4.60
CA VAL A 97 7.23 -10.03 4.15
C VAL A 97 6.58 -10.19 2.78
N GLU A 98 5.28 -9.94 2.73
CA GLU A 98 4.44 -10.01 1.54
C GLU A 98 4.02 -8.60 1.12
N LEU A 99 4.14 -8.27 -0.16
CA LEU A 99 3.68 -7.00 -0.72
C LEU A 99 2.54 -7.25 -1.71
N ILE A 100 1.40 -6.62 -1.46
CA ILE A 100 0.29 -6.57 -2.41
C ILE A 100 0.15 -5.13 -2.86
N TYR A 101 0.34 -4.88 -4.14
CA TYR A 101 0.23 -3.55 -4.72
C TYR A 101 -1.00 -3.46 -5.62
N LEU A 102 -1.89 -2.52 -5.34
CA LEU A 102 -3.02 -2.18 -6.20
C LEU A 102 -2.65 -0.96 -7.05
N ALA A 103 -2.49 -1.17 -8.35
CA ALA A 103 -2.20 -0.14 -9.33
C ALA A 103 -3.47 0.47 -9.92
N LEU A 104 -3.30 1.66 -10.50
CA LEU A 104 -4.30 2.33 -11.32
C LEU A 104 -3.66 2.69 -12.68
N PRO A 105 -4.45 2.86 -13.76
CA PRO A 105 -3.91 3.13 -15.08
C PRO A 105 -3.13 4.45 -15.15
N ASN A 106 -3.59 5.47 -14.42
CA ASN A 106 -2.97 6.79 -14.40
C ASN A 106 -3.40 7.62 -13.18
N SER A 107 -2.78 8.78 -13.01
CA SER A 107 -3.05 9.70 -11.90
C SER A 107 -4.43 10.35 -11.95
N ASP A 108 -5.08 10.41 -13.12
CA ASP A 108 -6.39 11.03 -13.27
C ASP A 108 -7.49 10.15 -12.69
N ILE A 109 -7.39 8.82 -12.88
CA ILE A 109 -8.26 7.85 -12.20
C ILE A 109 -8.08 7.93 -10.68
N SER A 110 -6.85 8.10 -10.19
CA SER A 110 -6.58 8.32 -8.77
C SER A 110 -7.28 9.57 -8.23
N GLN A 111 -7.20 10.69 -8.96
CA GLN A 111 -7.88 11.94 -8.60
C GLN A 111 -9.40 11.78 -8.61
N LEU A 112 -9.96 11.14 -9.64
CA LEU A 112 -11.40 10.91 -9.78
C LEU A 112 -11.94 10.11 -8.59
N ARG A 113 -11.32 8.96 -8.28
CA ARG A 113 -11.77 8.10 -7.17
C ARG A 113 -11.62 8.76 -5.80
N VAL A 114 -10.58 9.59 -5.60
CA VAL A 114 -10.47 10.38 -4.37
C VAL A 114 -11.59 11.41 -4.28
N ALA A 115 -11.91 12.11 -5.37
CA ALA A 115 -13.01 13.08 -5.40
C ALA A 115 -14.37 12.41 -5.13
N GLU A 116 -14.63 11.23 -5.69
CA GLU A 116 -15.84 10.46 -5.41
C GLU A 116 -15.94 10.04 -3.95
N ARG A 117 -14.84 9.55 -3.37
CA ARG A 117 -14.77 9.22 -1.94
C ARG A 117 -15.09 10.42 -1.05
N VAL A 118 -14.58 11.61 -1.39
CA VAL A 118 -14.88 12.84 -0.65
C VAL A 118 -16.35 13.21 -0.76
N LYS A 119 -16.98 13.06 -1.93
CA LYS A 119 -18.42 13.27 -2.10
C LYS A 119 -19.27 12.35 -1.20
N HIS A 120 -18.75 11.17 -0.88
CA HIS A 120 -19.38 10.21 0.04
C HIS A 120 -18.90 10.34 1.50
N GLY A 121 -18.26 11.47 1.87
CA GLY A 121 -17.87 11.77 3.25
C GLY A 121 -16.52 11.20 3.69
N GLY A 122 -15.72 10.64 2.78
CA GLY A 122 -14.37 10.16 3.11
C GLY A 122 -13.28 11.24 3.09
N HIS A 123 -12.06 10.86 3.45
CA HIS A 123 -10.94 11.79 3.60
C HIS A 123 -10.45 12.37 2.26
N ASN A 124 -10.34 13.71 2.19
CA ASN A 124 -9.74 14.45 1.09
C ASN A 124 -8.20 14.41 1.07
N ILE A 125 -7.60 14.20 -0.10
CA ILE A 125 -6.15 14.29 -0.31
C ILE A 125 -5.87 15.42 -1.29
N PRO A 126 -4.96 16.38 -0.99
CA PRO A 126 -4.63 17.45 -1.91
C PRO A 126 -4.16 16.92 -3.28
N LEU A 127 -4.67 17.50 -4.37
CA LEU A 127 -4.31 17.09 -5.74
C LEU A 127 -2.79 17.08 -5.99
N ARG A 128 -2.07 18.08 -5.44
CA ARG A 128 -0.60 18.15 -5.50
C ARG A 128 0.08 16.92 -4.90
N ASP A 129 -0.49 16.35 -3.84
CA ASP A 129 0.05 15.17 -3.19
C ASP A 129 -0.26 13.92 -4.01
N ILE A 130 -1.44 13.82 -4.62
CA ILE A 130 -1.78 12.71 -5.52
C ILE A 130 -0.80 12.69 -6.70
N LYS A 131 -0.66 13.82 -7.40
CA LYS A 131 0.23 13.94 -8.57
C LYS A 131 1.68 13.61 -8.23
N ARG A 132 2.18 14.10 -7.09
CA ARG A 132 3.55 13.80 -6.62
C ARG A 132 3.74 12.36 -6.19
N ARG A 133 2.76 11.76 -5.51
CA ARG A 133 2.90 10.41 -4.92
C ARG A 133 2.73 9.30 -5.94
N PHE A 134 1.92 9.51 -6.97
CA PHE A 134 1.59 8.49 -7.97
C PHE A 134 2.83 7.91 -8.68
N PRO A 135 3.65 8.70 -9.41
CA PRO A 135 4.82 8.15 -10.10
C PRO A 135 5.86 7.60 -9.12
N ARG A 136 6.08 8.29 -8.00
CA ARG A 136 6.99 7.83 -6.92
C ARG A 136 6.61 6.47 -6.35
N SER A 137 5.32 6.21 -6.21
CA SER A 137 4.81 4.92 -5.75
C SER A 137 5.18 3.80 -6.71
N LEU A 138 5.01 4.01 -8.01
CA LEU A 138 5.38 3.05 -9.06
C LEU A 138 6.89 2.84 -9.14
N VAL A 139 7.68 3.91 -9.12
CA VAL A 139 9.14 3.84 -9.07
C VAL A 139 9.61 3.03 -7.86
N ASN A 140 9.07 3.32 -6.67
CA ASN A 140 9.45 2.61 -5.46
C ASN A 140 9.02 1.14 -5.50
N LEU A 141 7.81 0.83 -6.00
CA LEU A 141 7.36 -0.54 -6.22
C LEU A 141 8.37 -1.30 -7.08
N LEU A 142 8.63 -0.80 -8.29
CA LEU A 142 9.36 -1.51 -9.33
C LEU A 142 10.85 -1.65 -9.04
N LEU A 143 11.47 -0.66 -8.38
CA LEU A 143 12.92 -0.59 -8.23
C LEU A 143 13.42 -0.93 -6.82
N HIS A 144 12.57 -0.82 -5.79
CA HIS A 144 13.04 -0.89 -4.41
C HIS A 144 12.30 -1.90 -3.55
N TYR A 145 10.98 -1.94 -3.65
CA TYR A 145 10.16 -2.77 -2.77
C TYR A 145 9.94 -4.18 -3.31
N SER A 146 9.50 -4.32 -4.57
CA SER A 146 9.23 -5.63 -5.14
C SER A 146 10.44 -6.58 -5.19
N PRO A 147 11.71 -6.12 -5.40
CA PRO A 147 12.85 -7.02 -5.31
C PRO A 147 13.33 -7.32 -3.88
N LEU A 148 12.85 -6.56 -2.88
CA LEU A 148 13.32 -6.65 -1.50
C LEU A 148 12.47 -7.60 -0.64
N VAL A 149 11.15 -7.60 -0.84
CA VAL A 149 10.23 -8.47 -0.10
C VAL A 149 10.37 -9.93 -0.54
N ASP A 150 9.84 -10.86 0.28
CA ASP A 150 9.91 -12.29 -0.06
C ASP A 150 9.02 -12.62 -1.25
N HIS A 151 7.86 -11.95 -1.33
CA HIS A 151 6.95 -12.06 -2.46
C HIS A 151 6.15 -10.78 -2.65
N CYS A 152 5.98 -10.40 -3.92
CA CYS A 152 5.24 -9.23 -4.35
C CYS A 152 4.25 -9.62 -5.43
N GLN A 153 3.00 -9.18 -5.30
CA GLN A 153 1.97 -9.26 -6.33
C GLN A 153 1.47 -7.85 -6.65
N CYS A 154 1.37 -7.53 -7.94
CA CYS A 154 0.85 -6.25 -8.41
C CYS A 154 -0.41 -6.49 -9.24
N TYR A 155 -1.51 -5.86 -8.86
CA TYR A 155 -2.80 -5.97 -9.51
C TYR A 155 -3.21 -4.63 -10.13
N MET A 156 -3.76 -4.63 -11.34
CA MET A 156 -4.49 -3.50 -11.88
C MET A 156 -5.88 -3.49 -11.25
N ASN A 157 -6.26 -2.39 -10.59
CA ASN A 157 -7.57 -2.26 -9.95
C ASN A 157 -8.39 -1.13 -10.57
N ALA A 158 -8.59 -1.18 -11.89
CA ALA A 158 -9.27 -0.15 -12.68
C ALA A 158 -10.77 -0.43 -12.89
N ASP A 159 -11.12 -1.69 -13.05
CA ASP A 159 -12.47 -2.18 -13.35
C ASP A 159 -13.02 -3.04 -12.20
N ASP A 160 -14.08 -3.81 -12.45
CA ASP A 160 -14.78 -4.59 -11.41
C ASP A 160 -13.92 -5.68 -10.76
N GLU A 161 -13.06 -6.34 -11.55
CA GLU A 161 -12.17 -7.41 -11.06
C GLU A 161 -10.68 -7.01 -11.16
N PRO A 162 -9.90 -7.14 -10.06
CA PRO A 162 -8.47 -6.89 -10.11
C PRO A 162 -7.72 -7.88 -11.01
N VAL A 163 -6.92 -7.37 -11.94
CA VAL A 163 -6.12 -8.20 -12.86
C VAL A 163 -4.68 -8.29 -12.38
N LEU A 164 -4.15 -9.50 -12.19
CA LEU A 164 -2.75 -9.70 -11.79
C LEU A 164 -1.79 -9.31 -12.93
N ILE A 165 -1.00 -8.25 -12.73
CA ILE A 165 -0.05 -7.74 -13.72
C ILE A 165 1.26 -8.52 -13.66
N PHE A 166 1.82 -8.66 -12.46
CA PHE A 166 3.06 -9.40 -12.25
C PHE A 166 3.15 -9.96 -10.83
N GLU A 167 3.95 -11.00 -10.70
CA GLU A 167 4.44 -11.52 -9.43
C GLU A 167 5.97 -11.41 -9.40
N GLN A 168 6.54 -11.21 -8.22
CA GLN A 168 7.98 -11.14 -8.06
C GLN A 168 8.45 -11.80 -6.77
N GLN A 169 9.50 -12.61 -6.88
CA GLN A 169 10.23 -13.20 -5.75
C GLN A 169 11.71 -12.91 -5.94
N GLY A 170 12.29 -12.13 -5.02
CA GLY A 170 13.65 -11.61 -5.19
C GLY A 170 13.82 -10.88 -6.53
N GLN A 171 14.81 -11.26 -7.32
CA GLN A 171 15.08 -10.62 -8.63
C GLN A 171 14.22 -11.16 -9.77
N VAL A 172 13.46 -12.25 -9.56
CA VAL A 172 12.67 -12.89 -10.61
C VAL A 172 11.27 -12.27 -10.64
N ARG A 173 10.98 -11.50 -11.68
CA ARG A 173 9.65 -10.93 -11.96
C ARG A 173 9.00 -11.69 -13.09
N LEU A 174 7.85 -12.30 -12.82
CA LEU A 174 7.00 -12.95 -13.81
C LEU A 174 5.87 -12.00 -14.21
N ILE A 175 5.97 -11.45 -15.42
CA ILE A 175 4.94 -10.59 -15.99
C ILE A 175 3.83 -11.48 -16.56
N LYS A 176 2.60 -11.28 -16.09
CA LYS A 176 1.40 -12.01 -16.51
C LYS A 176 0.63 -11.23 -17.57
N GLU A 177 0.59 -9.91 -17.44
CA GLU A 177 -0.09 -9.00 -18.37
C GLU A 177 0.89 -7.94 -18.90
N PRO A 178 1.56 -8.18 -20.05
CA PRO A 178 2.57 -7.28 -20.59
C PRO A 178 2.05 -5.87 -20.88
N THR A 179 0.86 -5.74 -21.45
CA THR A 179 0.28 -4.43 -21.79
C THR A 179 -0.01 -3.59 -20.54
N LEU A 180 -0.53 -4.21 -19.47
CA LEU A 180 -0.76 -3.51 -18.21
C LEU A 180 0.56 -3.22 -17.49
N PHE A 181 1.58 -4.06 -17.66
CA PHE A 181 2.92 -3.79 -17.13
C PHE A 181 3.55 -2.56 -17.80
N ASP A 182 3.42 -2.40 -19.11
CA ASP A 182 3.89 -1.21 -19.83
C ASP A 182 3.23 0.08 -19.32
N VAL A 183 1.94 0.02 -18.96
CA VAL A 183 1.22 1.13 -18.31
C VAL A 183 1.88 1.52 -16.99
N LEU A 184 2.33 0.54 -16.17
CA LEU A 184 3.06 0.84 -14.93
C LEU A 184 4.40 1.52 -15.20
N ILE A 185 5.14 1.06 -16.22
CA ILE A 185 6.44 1.63 -16.61
C ILE A 185 6.26 3.08 -17.08
N GLN A 186 5.27 3.34 -17.93
CA GLN A 186 4.95 4.69 -18.39
C GLN A 186 4.54 5.58 -17.22
N GLY A 187 3.67 5.08 -16.32
CA GLY A 187 3.26 5.81 -15.11
C GLY A 187 4.40 6.13 -14.16
N ALA A 188 5.48 5.35 -14.15
CA ALA A 188 6.68 5.59 -13.38
C ALA A 188 7.63 6.63 -14.02
N ALA A 189 7.49 6.90 -15.31
CA ALA A 189 8.38 7.78 -16.08
C ALA A 189 7.98 9.27 -16.05
N TYR A 190 6.76 9.60 -15.64
CA TYR A 190 6.30 10.98 -15.47
C TYR A 190 6.76 11.54 -14.11
N ASP A 191 7.94 12.16 -14.07
CA ASP A 191 8.44 12.97 -12.95
C ASP A 191 8.60 14.44 -13.40
#